data_AF-A0AAE1EM35-F1
#
_entry.id   AF-A0AAE1EM35-F1
#
_cell.length_a   1.000
_cell.length_b   1.000
_cell.length_c   1.000
_cell.angle_alpha   90.00
_cell.angle_beta   90.00
_cell.angle_gamma   90.00
#
_symmetry.space_group_name_H-M   'P 1'
#
loop_
_entity.id
_entity.type
_entity.pdbx_description
1 polymer ?
#
loop_
_entity_poly.entity_id
_entity_poly.type
_entity_poly.pdbx_seq_one_letter_code
_entity_poly.pdbx_strand_id
1 'polypeptide(L)'
;MLSATFALSEQNNWNERLKDRGSQRFTLFVPSNDAWEYIHRNIPSGYKKLFMGGYAYQGKAILERHMIVGKRLEYRRTKQPHHQHHQTRTLTGAPQCHPEARSTSRLGSGRPLE
;
A
#
# COMPACT_ATOMS: atom_id res chain seq x y z
N MET A 1 0.34 -4.89 -22.36
CA MET A 1 -0.64 -5.77 -23.01
C MET A 1 -1.41 -6.59 -21.98
N LEU A 2 -2.73 -6.73 -22.14
CA LEU A 2 -3.58 -7.72 -21.44
C LEU A 2 -3.14 -9.20 -21.65
N SER A 3 -1.99 -9.42 -22.30
CA SER A 3 -1.51 -10.71 -22.81
C SER A 3 -0.96 -11.62 -21.71
N ALA A 4 -0.38 -11.09 -20.63
CA ALA A 4 0.28 -11.93 -19.64
C ALA A 4 -0.71 -12.81 -18.86
N THR A 5 -1.83 -12.24 -18.38
CA THR A 5 -2.87 -13.04 -17.72
C THR A 5 -3.53 -14.02 -18.68
N PHE A 6 -3.75 -13.62 -19.94
CA PHE A 6 -4.31 -14.51 -20.96
C PHE A 6 -3.37 -15.68 -21.28
N ALA A 7 -2.08 -15.42 -21.50
CA ALA A 7 -1.08 -16.45 -21.75
C ALA A 7 -0.90 -17.39 -20.54
N LEU A 8 -0.99 -16.84 -19.32
CA LEU A 8 -0.97 -17.64 -18.11
C LEU A 8 -2.21 -18.54 -18.01
N SER A 9 -3.38 -18.04 -18.44
CA SER A 9 -4.66 -18.76 -18.35
C SER A 9 -4.90 -19.76 -19.49
N GLU A 10 -4.13 -19.69 -20.57
CA GLU A 10 -4.09 -20.74 -21.61
C GLU A 10 -3.40 -22.01 -21.13
N GLN A 11 -2.54 -21.92 -20.10
CA GLN A 11 -1.90 -23.10 -19.53
C GLN A 11 -2.95 -24.06 -18.95
N ASN A 12 -2.76 -25.36 -19.19
CA ASN A 12 -3.61 -26.45 -18.69
C ASN A 12 -5.11 -26.25 -18.98
N ASN A 13 -5.45 -25.63 -20.10
CA ASN A 13 -6.83 -25.39 -20.54
C ASN A 13 -7.70 -24.65 -19.50
N TRP A 14 -7.11 -23.83 -18.63
CA TRP A 14 -7.86 -23.16 -17.56
C TRP A 14 -8.99 -22.29 -18.12
N ASN A 15 -8.78 -21.68 -19.29
CA ASN A 15 -9.77 -20.90 -20.03
C ASN A 15 -11.08 -21.67 -20.36
N GLU A 16 -11.10 -23.00 -20.35
CA GLU A 16 -12.34 -23.77 -20.55
C GLU A 16 -13.40 -23.46 -19.49
N ARG A 17 -12.98 -23.13 -18.26
CA ARG A 17 -13.87 -22.72 -17.17
C ARG A 17 -14.59 -21.41 -17.44
N LEU A 18 -14.03 -20.55 -18.30
CA LEU A 18 -14.65 -19.28 -18.69
C LEU A 18 -15.70 -19.46 -19.80
N LYS A 19 -15.69 -20.60 -20.50
CA LYS A 19 -16.58 -20.87 -21.64
C LYS A 19 -17.97 -21.33 -21.19
N ASP A 20 -18.11 -21.86 -19.98
CA ASP A 20 -19.41 -22.22 -19.41
C ASP A 20 -20.16 -20.95 -18.95
N ARG A 21 -20.90 -20.35 -19.88
CA ARG A 21 -21.64 -19.10 -19.66
C ARG A 21 -22.99 -19.30 -18.96
N GLY A 22 -23.42 -20.56 -18.77
CA GLY A 22 -24.80 -20.90 -18.34
C GLY A 22 -24.95 -21.16 -16.84
N SER A 23 -23.89 -21.61 -16.16
CA SER A 23 -23.99 -22.19 -14.81
C SER A 23 -23.49 -21.28 -13.68
N GLN A 24 -22.55 -20.35 -13.95
CA GLN A 24 -21.95 -19.53 -12.89
C GLN A 24 -21.49 -18.14 -13.36
N ARG A 25 -21.90 -17.09 -12.63
CA ARG A 25 -21.35 -15.73 -12.79
C ARG A 25 -20.03 -15.65 -12.02
N PHE A 26 -19.00 -15.08 -12.63
CA PHE A 26 -17.74 -14.80 -11.97
C PHE A 26 -17.28 -13.37 -12.23
N THR A 27 -16.41 -12.87 -11.35
CA THR A 27 -15.64 -11.64 -11.55
C THR A 27 -14.17 -12.00 -11.47
N LEU A 28 -13.41 -11.72 -12.52
CA LEU A 28 -11.97 -11.97 -12.59
C LEU A 28 -11.21 -10.64 -12.50
N PHE A 29 -10.37 -10.52 -11.49
CA PHE A 29 -9.48 -9.38 -11.29
C PHE A 29 -8.18 -9.59 -12.06
N VAL A 30 -8.10 -9.03 -13.26
CA VAL A 30 -6.92 -9.14 -14.11
C VAL A 30 -5.91 -8.05 -13.73
N PRO A 31 -4.66 -8.40 -13.38
CA PRO A 31 -3.60 -7.41 -13.16
C PRO A 31 -3.36 -6.57 -14.41
N SER A 32 -3.03 -5.29 -14.22
CA SER A 32 -2.64 -4.42 -15.33
C SER A 32 -1.27 -4.84 -15.91
N ASN A 33 -0.96 -4.31 -17.09
CA ASN A 33 0.33 -4.53 -17.74
C ASN A 33 1.48 -4.04 -16.86
N ASP A 34 1.30 -2.87 -16.23
CA ASP A 34 2.31 -2.27 -15.37
C ASP A 34 2.55 -3.12 -14.11
N ALA A 35 1.51 -3.79 -13.60
CA ALA A 35 1.65 -4.75 -12.51
C ALA A 35 2.47 -5.98 -12.94
N TRP A 36 2.23 -6.50 -14.15
CA TRP A 36 3.03 -7.61 -14.68
C TRP A 36 4.48 -7.20 -14.94
N GLU A 37 4.71 -6.02 -15.49
CA GLU A 37 6.03 -5.42 -15.70
C GLU A 37 6.77 -5.21 -14.37
N TYR A 38 6.06 -4.75 -13.33
CA TYR A 38 6.61 -4.66 -11.98
C TYR A 38 7.05 -6.03 -11.47
N ILE A 39 6.23 -7.08 -11.61
CA ILE A 39 6.58 -8.43 -11.18
C ILE A 39 7.77 -8.96 -11.99
N HIS A 40 7.81 -8.72 -13.30
CA HIS A 40 8.90 -9.15 -14.17
C HIS A 40 10.24 -8.53 -13.74
N ARG A 41 10.26 -7.24 -13.41
CA ARG A 41 11.47 -6.54 -12.95
C ARG A 41 11.91 -6.93 -11.53
N ASN A 42 10.96 -7.03 -10.60
CA ASN A 42 11.29 -7.21 -9.18
C ASN A 42 11.39 -8.68 -8.76
N ILE A 43 10.72 -9.59 -9.46
CA ILE A 43 10.67 -11.02 -9.14
C ILE A 43 10.83 -11.84 -10.44
N PRO A 44 11.96 -11.72 -11.14
CA PRO A 44 12.14 -12.30 -12.48
C PRO A 44 12.05 -13.83 -12.49
N SER A 45 12.60 -14.48 -11.46
CA SER A 45 12.53 -15.95 -11.33
C SER A 45 11.10 -16.44 -11.08
N GLY A 46 10.32 -15.70 -10.30
CA GLY A 46 8.91 -15.98 -10.06
C GLY A 46 8.08 -15.78 -11.32
N TYR A 47 8.26 -14.64 -12.00
CA TYR A 47 7.63 -14.36 -13.28
C TYR A 47 7.93 -15.49 -14.29
N LYS A 48 9.20 -15.86 -14.48
CA LYS A 48 9.59 -16.94 -15.39
C LYS A 48 8.92 -18.26 -15.05
N LYS A 49 8.88 -18.65 -13.76
CA LYS A 49 8.22 -19.90 -13.33
C LYS A 49 6.75 -19.92 -13.69
N LEU A 50 6.01 -18.81 -13.53
CA LEU A 50 4.59 -18.75 -13.89
C LEU A 50 4.34 -19.08 -15.37
N PHE A 51 5.27 -18.72 -16.25
CA PHE A 51 5.15 -18.98 -17.69
C PHE A 51 5.82 -20.28 -18.16
N MET A 52 6.37 -21.08 -17.24
CA MET A 52 6.91 -22.41 -17.54
C MET A 52 5.85 -23.49 -17.32
N GLY A 53 5.55 -24.30 -18.33
CA GLY A 53 4.48 -25.31 -18.28
C GLY A 53 4.57 -26.29 -17.11
N GLY A 54 5.78 -26.61 -16.62
CA GLY A 54 5.98 -27.46 -15.43
C GLY A 54 5.48 -26.87 -14.11
N TYR A 55 5.07 -25.60 -14.10
CA TYR A 55 4.57 -24.85 -12.95
C TYR A 55 3.15 -24.30 -13.19
N ALA A 56 2.41 -24.88 -14.13
CA ALA A 56 1.06 -24.43 -14.45
C ALA A 56 0.08 -24.51 -13.25
N TYR A 57 0.36 -25.37 -12.26
CA TYR A 57 -0.38 -25.40 -11.00
C TYR A 57 -0.28 -24.07 -10.22
N GLN A 58 0.91 -23.45 -10.18
CA GLN A 58 1.08 -22.13 -9.55
C GLN A 58 0.28 -21.05 -10.28
N GLY A 59 0.32 -21.05 -11.62
CA GLY A 59 -0.47 -20.14 -12.44
C GLY A 59 -1.97 -20.26 -12.16
N LYS A 60 -2.48 -21.50 -12.14
CA LYS A 60 -3.88 -21.80 -11.76
C LYS A 60 -4.22 -21.27 -10.37
N ALA A 61 -3.39 -21.52 -9.36
CA ALA A 61 -3.65 -21.07 -7.99
C ALA A 61 -3.66 -19.54 -7.84
N ILE A 62 -2.89 -18.82 -8.66
CA ILE A 62 -2.94 -17.34 -8.70
C ILE A 62 -4.23 -16.89 -9.36
N LEU A 63 -4.60 -17.44 -10.52
CA LEU A 63 -5.83 -17.09 -11.24
C LEU A 63 -7.07 -17.34 -10.38
N GLU A 64 -7.10 -18.46 -9.65
CA GLU A 64 -8.20 -18.79 -8.74
C GLU A 64 -8.33 -17.81 -7.57
N ARG A 65 -7.22 -17.28 -7.02
CA ARG A 65 -7.27 -16.21 -6.01
C ARG A 65 -7.81 -14.89 -6.54
N HIS A 66 -7.63 -14.64 -7.84
CA HIS A 66 -8.11 -13.43 -8.50
C HIS A 66 -9.53 -13.58 -9.05
N MET A 67 -10.13 -14.76 -8.95
CA MET A 67 -11.47 -15.05 -9.43
C MET A 67 -12.44 -15.17 -8.26
N ILE A 68 -13.55 -14.45 -8.33
CA ILE A 68 -14.66 -14.57 -7.39
C ILE A 68 -15.85 -15.17 -8.12
N VAL A 69 -16.35 -16.30 -7.64
CA VAL A 69 -17.48 -17.04 -8.23
C VAL A 69 -18.73 -16.81 -7.39
N GLY A 70 -19.88 -16.58 -8.05
CA GLY A 70 -21.20 -16.57 -7.42
C GLY A 70 -21.50 -15.40 -6.47
N LYS A 71 -20.55 -14.50 -6.22
CA LYS A 71 -20.78 -13.29 -5.42
C LYS A 71 -20.97 -12.06 -6.30
N ARG A 72 -22.04 -11.32 -6.03
CA ARG A 72 -22.19 -9.93 -6.47
C ARG A 72 -21.20 -9.10 -5.67
N LEU A 73 -20.20 -8.54 -6.33
CA LEU A 73 -19.26 -7.62 -5.68
C LEU A 73 -19.91 -6.24 -5.62
N GLU A 74 -20.36 -5.86 -4.44
CA GLU A 74 -20.75 -4.50 -4.15
C GLU A 74 -19.51 -3.71 -3.77
N TYR A 75 -19.11 -2.77 -4.64
CA TYR A 75 -18.05 -1.82 -4.31
C TYR A 75 -18.58 -0.85 -3.25
N ARG A 76 -18.40 -1.20 -1.98
CA ARG A 76 -18.68 -0.29 -0.88
C ARG A 76 -17.54 0.71 -0.78
N ARG A 77 -17.71 1.87 -1.44
CA ARG A 77 -16.82 3.02 -1.28
C ARG A 77 -16.88 3.48 0.18
N THR A 78 -15.95 3.01 1.02
CA THR A 78 -15.75 3.60 2.33
C THR A 78 -15.21 5.01 2.09
N LYS A 79 -16.00 6.03 2.44
CA LYS A 79 -15.47 7.39 2.53
C LYS A 79 -14.44 7.36 3.65
N GLN A 80 -13.15 7.37 3.32
CA GLN A 80 -12.11 7.61 4.31
C GLN A 80 -12.29 9.06 4.80
N PRO A 81 -12.40 9.31 6.11
CA PRO A 81 -12.36 10.68 6.61
C PRO A 81 -10.97 11.23 6.31
N HIS A 82 -10.91 12.33 5.56
CA HIS A 82 -9.71 13.15 5.47
C HIS A 82 -9.38 13.61 6.90
N HIS A 83 -8.30 13.10 7.48
CA HIS A 83 -7.74 13.68 8.70
C HIS A 83 -7.25 15.08 8.38
N GLN A 84 -8.07 16.09 8.66
CA GLN A 84 -7.62 17.48 8.74
C GLN A 84 -6.65 17.59 9.92
N HIS A 85 -5.36 17.78 9.62
CA HIS A 85 -4.39 18.28 10.60
C HIS A 85 -4.73 19.74 10.93
N HIS A 86 -5.56 19.95 11.95
CA HIS A 86 -5.73 21.25 12.59
C HIS A 86 -5.54 21.08 14.09
N GLN A 87 -4.33 21.37 14.59
CA GLN A 87 -4.16 21.89 15.94
C GLN A 87 -2.95 22.83 15.98
N THR A 88 -3.18 24.12 15.71
CA THR A 88 -2.36 25.17 16.33
C THR A 88 -3.05 25.49 17.65
N ARG A 89 -2.55 24.88 18.72
CA ARG A 89 -3.03 25.09 20.09
C ARG A 89 -2.56 26.48 20.53
N THR A 90 -3.47 27.44 20.62
CA THR A 90 -3.26 28.70 21.32
C THR A 90 -3.10 28.41 22.82
N LEU A 91 -1.90 28.63 23.35
CA LEU A 91 -1.65 28.65 24.79
C LEU A 91 -1.81 30.09 25.29
N THR A 92 -3.02 30.44 25.72
CA THR A 92 -3.25 31.60 26.57
C THR A 92 -3.31 31.12 28.02
N GLY A 93 -2.41 31.64 28.86
CA GLY A 93 -2.47 31.41 30.31
C GLY A 93 -1.11 31.54 30.99
N ALA A 94 -0.61 32.76 31.16
CA ALA A 94 0.48 33.06 32.07
C ALA A 94 -0.01 33.04 33.53
N PRO A 95 0.86 32.71 34.50
CA PRO A 95 0.81 33.34 35.82
C PRO A 95 2.07 34.16 36.08
N GLN A 96 1.85 35.46 36.22
CA GLN A 96 2.39 36.41 37.20
C GLN A 96 3.82 36.18 37.76
N CYS A 97 4.74 37.09 37.40
CA CYS A 97 5.84 37.51 38.26
C CYS A 97 5.63 38.97 38.65
N HIS A 98 5.43 39.25 39.94
CA HIS A 98 5.44 40.61 40.50
C HIS A 98 6.86 41.01 40.95
N PRO A 99 7.17 42.33 41.00
CA PRO A 99 8.53 42.87 41.06
C PRO A 99 8.94 43.29 42.48
N GLU A 100 10.26 43.38 42.72
CA GLU A 100 11.00 44.27 43.66
C GLU A 100 12.39 43.63 43.90
N ALA A 101 13.51 44.29 44.18
CA ALA A 101 13.96 45.66 44.11
C ALA A 101 15.51 45.58 44.13
N ARG A 102 16.15 46.49 43.41
CA ARG A 102 17.55 46.94 43.46
C ARG A 102 18.33 46.62 44.76
N SER A 103 19.54 46.04 44.64
CA SER A 103 20.69 46.50 45.43
C SER A 103 22.04 46.15 44.78
N THR A 104 22.95 47.11 44.87
CA THR A 104 24.26 47.26 44.21
C THR A 104 25.40 46.63 45.01
N SER A 105 26.47 46.16 44.35
CA SER A 105 27.91 46.14 44.77
C SER A 105 28.72 45.37 43.71
N ARG A 106 29.51 45.97 42.79
CA ARG A 106 30.84 46.63 42.87
C ARG A 106 32.02 45.69 43.23
N LEU A 107 33.11 45.87 42.47
CA LEU A 107 34.48 45.32 42.55
C LEU A 107 34.63 43.84 42.12
N GLY A 108 35.60 43.41 41.31
CA GLY A 108 36.80 44.04 40.76
C GLY A 108 37.82 42.93 40.43
N SER A 109 38.43 43.03 39.24
CA SER A 109 39.74 42.47 38.80
C SER A 109 40.26 41.10 39.26
N GLY A 110 40.73 40.29 38.29
CA GLY A 110 41.87 39.37 38.50
C GLY A 110 41.89 38.12 37.61
N ARG A 111 42.79 38.09 36.62
CA ARG A 111 43.26 36.89 35.87
C ARG A 111 44.24 36.05 36.75
N PRO A 112 44.95 35.00 36.25
CA PRO A 112 44.52 33.71 35.67
C PRO A 112 45.38 32.50 36.23
N LEU A 113 45.20 31.30 35.63
CA LEU A 113 46.11 30.12 35.59
C LEU A 113 46.34 29.29 36.87
N GLU A 114 46.01 28.00 36.83
CA GLU A 114 46.93 26.88 36.54
C GLU A 114 46.17 25.71 35.90
#